data_AF-A0A530A8N1-F1
#
_entry.id   AF-A0A530A8N1-F1
#
_cell.length_a   1.000
_cell.length_b   1.000
_cell.length_c   1.000
_cell.angle_alpha   90.00
_cell.angle_beta   90.00
_cell.angle_gamma   90.00
#
_symmetry.space_group_name_H-M   'P 1'
#
loop_
_entity.id
_entity.type
_entity.pdbx_description
1 polymer ?
#
loop_
_entity_poly.entity_id
_entity_poly.type
_entity_poly.pdbx_seq_one_letter_code
_entity_poly.pdbx_strand_id
1 'polypeptide(L)'
;HDIHPHPRMWGTFPRVLGHYARDVGLFSLEEAVFRMTGLPAKEFGIAQRGLLAEGNFADLVVFDPETIIDTATFEEPRRPAAGIEHVFVNGVSVWRKGRATGALPGAVLKPSASKPIVRGACNCGADHSAS
;
A
#
# COMPACT_ATOMS: atom_id res chain seq x y z
N HIS A 1 21.51 -18.15 0.29
CA HIS A 1 21.28 -17.12 -0.73
C HIS A 1 20.40 -17.73 -1.81
N ASP A 2 19.10 -17.49 -1.77
CA ASP A 2 18.16 -18.09 -2.73
C ASP A 2 18.29 -17.46 -4.11
N ILE A 3 18.52 -18.30 -5.11
CA ILE A 3 18.90 -17.92 -6.48
C ILE A 3 17.65 -17.63 -7.35
N HIS A 4 16.44 -17.91 -6.87
CA HIS A 4 15.18 -17.70 -7.62
C HIS A 4 14.12 -16.94 -6.79
N PRO A 5 14.16 -15.59 -6.79
CA PRO A 5 13.12 -14.80 -6.15
C PRO A 5 11.78 -14.98 -6.88
N HIS A 6 10.71 -15.29 -6.13
CA HIS A 6 9.36 -15.46 -6.68
C HIS A 6 8.90 -14.14 -7.36
N PRO A 7 8.33 -14.18 -8.59
CA PRO A 7 8.04 -12.99 -9.40
C PRO A 7 7.06 -11.98 -8.75
N ARG A 8 6.33 -12.40 -7.72
CA ARG A 8 5.52 -11.51 -6.85
C ARG A 8 6.34 -10.38 -6.21
N MET A 9 7.63 -10.55 -5.98
CA MET A 9 8.46 -9.52 -5.35
C MET A 9 8.55 -8.21 -6.16
N TRP A 10 8.31 -8.26 -7.47
CA TRP A 10 8.43 -7.08 -8.35
C TRP A 10 7.13 -6.71 -9.08
N GLY A 11 6.12 -7.60 -9.08
CA GLY A 11 4.90 -7.44 -9.88
C GLY A 11 3.59 -7.25 -9.12
N THR A 12 3.56 -7.37 -7.78
CA THR A 12 2.28 -7.51 -7.05
C THR A 12 1.32 -6.32 -7.26
N PHE A 13 1.77 -5.08 -7.04
CA PHE A 13 0.88 -3.91 -7.19
C PHE A 13 0.58 -3.56 -8.65
N PRO A 14 1.57 -3.55 -9.57
CA PRO A 14 1.30 -3.32 -10.99
C PRO A 14 0.35 -4.34 -11.60
N ARG A 15 0.41 -5.61 -11.18
CA ARG A 15 -0.54 -6.64 -11.61
C ARG A 15 -1.96 -6.37 -11.11
N VAL A 16 -2.10 -5.89 -9.87
CA VAL A 16 -3.41 -5.51 -9.31
C VAL A 16 -4.02 -4.35 -10.09
N LEU A 17 -3.23 -3.33 -10.40
CA LEU A 17 -3.71 -2.16 -11.15
C LEU A 17 -3.99 -2.48 -12.62
N GLY A 18 -3.06 -3.15 -13.30
CA GLY A 18 -3.19 -3.48 -14.73
C GLY A 18 -4.12 -4.65 -14.98
N HIS A 19 -3.73 -5.83 -14.53
CA HIS A 19 -4.47 -7.04 -14.85
C HIS A 19 -5.82 -7.12 -14.13
N TYR A 20 -5.86 -6.92 -12.81
CA TYR A 20 -7.10 -7.16 -12.06
C TYR A 20 -8.09 -5.99 -12.12
N ALA A 21 -7.63 -4.74 -12.01
CA ALA A 21 -8.53 -3.58 -12.07
C ALA A 21 -8.86 -3.18 -13.51
N ARG A 22 -7.86 -2.97 -14.39
CA ARG A 22 -8.10 -2.54 -15.78
C ARG A 22 -8.58 -3.67 -16.69
N ASP A 23 -7.82 -4.77 -16.82
CA ASP A 23 -8.11 -5.79 -17.85
C ASP A 23 -9.29 -6.70 -17.49
N VAL A 24 -9.35 -7.18 -16.24
CA VAL A 24 -10.41 -8.08 -15.75
C VAL A 24 -11.62 -7.30 -15.24
N GLY A 25 -11.45 -6.07 -14.75
CA GLY A 25 -12.54 -5.27 -14.18
C GLY A 25 -13.07 -5.82 -12.85
N LEU A 26 -12.23 -6.51 -12.07
CA LEU A 26 -12.65 -7.15 -10.81
C LEU A 26 -13.14 -6.13 -9.76
N PHE A 27 -12.60 -4.91 -9.81
CA PHE A 27 -12.95 -3.75 -9.02
C PHE A 27 -12.47 -2.49 -9.75
N SER A 28 -12.98 -1.32 -9.36
CA SER A 28 -12.53 -0.06 -9.96
C SER A 28 -11.06 0.23 -9.61
N LEU A 29 -10.41 1.08 -10.40
CA LEU A 29 -9.03 1.48 -10.17
C LEU A 29 -8.89 2.21 -8.82
N GLU A 30 -9.88 3.02 -8.44
CA GLU A 30 -9.91 3.75 -7.17
C GLU A 30 -10.01 2.79 -5.98
N GLU A 31 -10.83 1.74 -6.07
CA GLU A 31 -10.93 0.69 -5.05
C GLU A 31 -9.61 -0.09 -4.94
N ALA A 32 -8.96 -0.39 -6.08
CA ALA A 32 -7.64 -1.01 -6.09
C ALA A 32 -6.61 -0.14 -5.35
N VAL A 33 -6.56 1.15 -5.67
CA VAL A 33 -5.67 2.14 -5.04
C VAL A 33 -5.97 2.22 -3.54
N PHE A 34 -7.23 2.32 -3.14
CA PHE A 34 -7.62 2.39 -1.73
C PHE A 34 -7.16 1.17 -0.93
N ARG A 35 -7.32 -0.04 -1.49
CA ARG A 35 -6.88 -1.30 -0.85
C ARG A 35 -5.38 -1.39 -0.63
N MET A 36 -4.57 -0.69 -1.42
CA MET A 36 -3.11 -0.64 -1.27
C MET A 36 -2.58 0.63 -0.59
N THR A 37 -3.44 1.60 -0.25
CA THR A 37 -3.03 2.89 0.36
C THR A 37 -3.82 3.21 1.63
N GLY A 38 -5.05 3.70 1.50
CA GLY A 38 -5.85 4.19 2.63
C GLY A 38 -6.28 3.08 3.58
N LEU A 39 -6.64 1.91 3.06
CA LEU A 39 -7.02 0.76 3.88
C LEU A 39 -5.87 0.30 4.81
N PRO A 40 -4.67 -0.03 4.32
CA PRO A 40 -3.57 -0.42 5.20
C PRO A 40 -3.14 0.71 6.14
N ALA A 41 -3.13 1.98 5.70
CA ALA A 41 -2.82 3.09 6.60
C ALA A 41 -3.80 3.18 7.78
N LYS A 42 -5.09 2.92 7.53
CA LYS A 42 -6.13 2.85 8.56
C LYS A 42 -5.92 1.65 9.49
N GLU A 43 -5.78 0.44 8.95
CA GLU A 43 -5.66 -0.80 9.74
C GLU A 43 -4.40 -0.83 10.61
N PHE A 44 -3.28 -0.29 10.11
CA PHE A 44 -2.02 -0.22 10.87
C PHE A 44 -1.86 1.07 11.70
N GLY A 45 -2.85 1.98 11.68
CA GLY A 45 -2.80 3.23 12.44
C GLY A 45 -1.64 4.15 12.03
N ILE A 46 -1.29 4.16 10.75
CA ILE A 46 -0.22 4.98 10.18
C ILE A 46 -0.79 6.38 9.91
N ALA A 47 -0.58 7.29 10.86
CA ALA A 47 -1.07 8.66 10.73
C ALA A 47 -0.45 9.39 9.52
N GLN A 48 -1.27 10.25 8.90
CA GLN A 48 -0.86 11.17 7.84
C GLN A 48 -0.28 10.50 6.57
N ARG A 49 -0.61 9.23 6.31
CA ARG A 49 -0.19 8.46 5.12
C ARG A 49 -1.37 7.70 4.51
N GLY A 50 -1.20 7.25 3.26
CA GLY A 50 -2.18 6.41 2.55
C GLY A 50 -3.35 7.18 1.92
N LEU A 51 -3.46 8.49 2.12
CA LEU A 51 -4.45 9.36 1.49
C LEU A 51 -3.76 10.62 0.95
N LEU A 52 -4.22 11.10 -0.21
CA LEU A 52 -3.79 12.38 -0.76
C LEU A 52 -4.60 13.52 -0.11
N ALA A 53 -4.00 14.21 0.84
CA ALA A 53 -4.63 15.32 1.56
C ALA A 53 -3.56 16.32 2.04
N GLU A 54 -3.96 17.58 2.20
CA GLU A 54 -3.09 18.60 2.80
C GLU A 54 -2.64 18.19 4.21
N GLY A 55 -1.38 18.43 4.53
CA GLY A 55 -0.78 18.04 5.81
C GLY A 55 -0.36 16.56 5.93
N ASN A 56 -0.62 15.72 4.92
CA ASN A 56 -0.08 14.36 4.86
C ASN A 56 1.36 14.34 4.33
N PHE A 57 2.07 13.24 4.61
CA PHE A 57 3.37 12.98 3.99
C PHE A 57 3.19 12.78 2.48
N ALA A 58 4.11 13.35 1.70
CA ALA A 58 4.12 13.23 0.24
C ALA A 58 4.70 11.88 -0.21
N ASP A 59 4.03 10.80 0.15
CA ASP A 59 4.25 9.45 -0.39
C ASP A 59 3.34 9.24 -1.59
N LEU A 60 3.89 9.42 -2.79
CA LEU A 60 3.11 9.53 -4.02
C LEU A 60 3.65 8.58 -5.09
N VAL A 61 2.74 8.03 -5.89
CA VAL A 61 3.07 7.28 -7.10
C VAL A 61 2.32 7.92 -8.27
N VAL A 62 3.07 8.25 -9.32
CA VAL A 62 2.52 8.67 -10.61
C VAL A 62 2.68 7.50 -11.56
N PHE A 63 1.56 7.00 -12.07
CA PHE A 63 1.53 5.90 -13.03
C PHE A 63 0.50 6.16 -14.11
N ASP A 64 0.73 5.56 -15.27
CA ASP A 64 -0.20 5.58 -16.39
C ASP A 64 -1.18 4.40 -16.26
N PRO A 65 -2.49 4.65 -16.08
CA PRO A 65 -3.47 3.60 -15.89
C PRO A 65 -3.60 2.68 -17.12
N GLU A 66 -3.30 3.16 -18.31
CA GLU A 66 -3.42 2.37 -19.56
C GLU A 66 -2.25 1.40 -19.73
N THR A 67 -1.08 1.71 -19.16
CA THR A 67 0.15 0.93 -19.40
C THR A 67 0.72 0.25 -18.15
N ILE A 68 0.20 0.54 -16.95
CA ILE A 68 0.62 -0.12 -15.70
C ILE A 68 0.44 -1.64 -15.79
N ILE A 69 1.52 -2.39 -15.63
CA ILE A 69 1.51 -3.87 -15.61
C ILE A 69 2.81 -4.43 -15.03
N ASP A 70 2.73 -5.62 -14.42
CA ASP A 70 3.90 -6.41 -14.06
C ASP A 70 4.57 -7.00 -15.31
N THR A 71 5.88 -6.76 -15.46
CA THR A 71 6.66 -7.31 -16.57
C THR A 71 7.67 -8.35 -16.14
N ALA A 72 7.75 -8.64 -14.84
CA ALA A 72 8.66 -9.65 -14.31
C ALA A 72 8.18 -11.05 -14.74
N THR A 73 9.04 -11.77 -15.47
CA THR A 73 8.79 -13.17 -15.85
C THR A 73 9.59 -14.11 -14.93
N PHE A 74 9.35 -15.41 -15.03
CA PHE A 74 10.18 -16.40 -14.32
C PHE A 74 11.65 -16.35 -14.79
N GLU A 75 11.88 -16.02 -16.06
CA GLU A 75 13.20 -15.91 -16.68
C GLU A 75 13.90 -14.59 -16.32
N GLU A 76 13.14 -13.49 -16.21
CA GLU A 76 13.63 -12.16 -15.84
C GLU A 76 12.87 -11.60 -14.61
N PRO A 77 13.12 -12.14 -13.40
CA PRO A 77 12.32 -11.80 -12.22
C PRO A 77 12.58 -10.38 -11.68
N ARG A 78 13.59 -9.67 -12.20
CA ARG A 78 14.00 -8.31 -11.76
C ARG A 78 13.61 -7.20 -12.73
N ARG A 79 12.76 -7.49 -13.72
CA ARG A 79 12.32 -6.48 -14.68
C ARG A 79 11.38 -5.46 -13.99
N PRO A 80 11.69 -4.16 -14.02
CA PRO A 80 10.81 -3.14 -13.44
C PRO A 80 9.46 -3.12 -14.14
N ALA A 81 8.39 -2.94 -13.36
CA ALA A 81 7.06 -2.78 -13.91
C ALA A 81 6.96 -1.62 -14.91
N ALA A 82 6.11 -1.80 -15.91
CA ALA A 82 5.79 -0.73 -16.87
C ALA A 82 4.75 0.23 -16.28
N GLY A 83 4.67 1.45 -16.83
CA GLY A 83 3.65 2.43 -16.48
C GLY A 83 3.92 3.24 -15.20
N ILE A 84 4.93 2.92 -14.38
CA ILE A 84 5.32 3.76 -13.23
C ILE A 84 6.29 4.87 -13.67
N GLU A 85 5.82 6.12 -13.67
CA GLU A 85 6.62 7.27 -14.10
C GLU A 85 7.47 7.83 -12.94
N HIS A 86 6.85 8.02 -11.78
CA HIS A 86 7.47 8.61 -10.60
C HIS A 86 7.02 7.95 -9.30
N VAL A 87 7.95 7.86 -8.35
CA VAL A 87 7.65 7.53 -6.95
C VAL A 87 8.33 8.56 -6.06
N PHE A 88 7.58 9.05 -5.07
CA PHE A 88 8.03 9.96 -4.04
C PHE A 88 7.83 9.32 -2.67
N VAL A 89 8.81 9.49 -1.79
CA VAL A 89 8.71 9.10 -0.38
C VAL A 89 9.09 10.31 0.43
N ASN A 90 8.21 10.74 1.34
CA ASN A 90 8.37 11.98 2.11
C ASN A 90 8.73 13.20 1.23
N GLY A 91 8.15 13.28 0.03
CA GLY A 91 8.35 14.38 -0.92
C GLY A 91 9.64 14.30 -1.77
N VAL A 92 10.48 13.30 -1.54
CA VAL A 92 11.73 13.11 -2.30
C VAL A 92 11.52 12.04 -3.36
N SER A 93 11.91 12.35 -4.61
CA SER A 93 11.81 11.39 -5.72
C SER A 93 12.79 10.22 -5.53
N VAL A 94 12.25 9.02 -5.39
CA VAL A 94 13.01 7.76 -5.24
C VAL A 94 13.03 6.93 -6.52
N TRP A 95 12.06 7.15 -7.41
CA TRP A 95 11.98 6.54 -8.74
C TRP A 95 11.62 7.60 -9.77
N ARG A 96 12.32 7.59 -10.91
CA ARG A 96 12.04 8.47 -12.04
C ARG A 96 12.69 7.92 -13.32
N LYS A 97 12.00 8.05 -14.47
CA LYS A 97 12.52 7.62 -15.78
C LYS A 97 12.93 6.13 -15.78
N GLY A 98 12.10 5.27 -15.19
CA GLY A 98 12.31 3.82 -15.17
C GLY A 98 13.48 3.32 -14.31
N ARG A 99 14.01 4.15 -13.40
CA ARG A 99 15.12 3.78 -12.52
C ARG A 99 15.02 4.41 -11.13
N ALA A 100 15.66 3.77 -10.16
CA ALA A 100 15.84 4.31 -8.83
C ALA A 100 16.79 5.53 -8.85
N THR A 101 16.52 6.53 -8.01
CA THR A 101 17.36 7.74 -7.91
C THR A 101 18.53 7.57 -6.93
N GLY A 102 18.49 6.56 -6.06
CA GLY A 102 19.44 6.34 -4.96
C GLY A 102 19.10 7.11 -3.68
N ALA A 103 18.08 7.96 -3.69
CA ALA A 103 17.62 8.64 -2.48
C ALA A 103 16.94 7.65 -1.51
N LEU A 104 17.25 7.76 -0.23
CA LEU A 104 16.69 6.93 0.85
C LEU A 104 15.97 7.80 1.90
N PRO A 105 14.92 8.55 1.55
CA PRO A 105 14.21 9.45 2.45
C PRO A 105 13.26 8.72 3.43
N GLY A 106 13.37 7.40 3.55
CA GLY A 106 12.51 6.58 4.38
C GLY A 106 12.64 6.92 5.87
N ALA A 107 11.54 6.78 6.61
CA ALA A 107 11.50 7.01 8.05
C ALA A 107 10.89 5.79 8.76
N VAL A 108 11.38 5.51 9.98
CA VAL A 108 10.76 4.50 10.84
C VAL A 108 9.37 4.99 11.25
N LEU A 109 8.35 4.20 10.91
CA LEU A 109 6.98 4.50 11.30
C LEU A 109 6.77 4.15 12.77
N LYS A 110 6.24 5.11 13.52
CA LYS A 110 5.76 4.88 14.89
C LYS A 110 4.24 4.71 14.80
N PRO A 111 3.65 3.70 15.46
CA PRO A 111 2.20 3.63 15.58
C PRO A 111 1.68 4.96 16.12
N SER A 112 0.68 5.54 15.46
CA SER A 112 -0.04 6.63 16.11
C SER A 112 -0.66 6.06 17.39
N ALA A 113 -0.65 6.82 18.48
CA ALA A 113 -1.23 6.36 19.75
C ALA A 113 -2.64 5.84 19.48
N SER A 114 -2.81 4.52 19.53
CA SER A 114 -4.06 3.87 19.17
C SER A 114 -5.17 4.46 20.02
N LYS A 115 -6.28 4.85 19.40
CA LYS A 115 -7.52 5.14 20.10
C LYS A 115 -7.77 3.97 21.08
N PRO A 116 -7.96 4.20 22.38
CA PRO A 116 -8.11 3.10 23.32
C PRO A 116 -9.19 2.16 22.81
N ILE A 117 -8.87 0.87 22.73
CA ILE A 117 -9.88 -0.16 22.49
C ILE A 117 -10.82 -0.05 23.68
N VAL A 118 -11.98 0.58 23.47
CA VAL A 118 -13.07 0.52 24.43
C VAL A 118 -13.50 -0.94 24.41
N ARG A 119 -12.96 -1.74 25.33
CA ARG A 119 -13.56 -3.02 25.67
C ARG A 119 -14.95 -2.68 26.15
N GLY A 120 -15.97 -2.97 25.33
CA GLY A 120 -17.35 -2.89 25.78
C GLY A 120 -17.45 -3.66 27.09
N ALA A 121 -17.83 -2.96 28.16
CA ALA A 121 -18.07 -3.61 29.44
C ALA A 121 -19.16 -4.65 29.22
N CYS A 122 -18.84 -5.94 29.34
CA CYS A 122 -19.85 -6.95 29.59
C CYS A 122 -20.47 -6.62 30.94
N ASN A 123 -21.64 -5.98 30.95
CA ASN A 123 -22.51 -5.96 32.11
C ASN A 123 -23.07 -7.37 32.29
N CYS A 124 -22.33 -8.23 33.00
CA CYS A 124 -22.92 -9.40 33.62
C CYS A 124 -23.73 -8.88 34.82
N GLY A 125 -25.04 -8.71 34.61
CA GLY A 125 -25.98 -8.41 35.68
C GLY A 125 -25.91 -9.48 36.76
N ALA A 126 -25.62 -9.06 37.99
CA ALA A 126 -25.69 -9.90 39.17
C ALA A 126 -27.14 -9.85 39.70
N ASP A 127 -28.02 -10.65 39.11
CA ASP A 127 -29.35 -10.87 39.65
C ASP A 127 -29.44 -12.32 40.14
N HIS A 128 -29.12 -12.54 41.41
CA HIS A 128 -29.75 -13.60 42.20
C HIS A 128 -29.83 -13.12 43.66
N SER A 129 -30.94 -12.45 43.95
CA SER A 129 -31.45 -12.22 45.30
C SER A 129 -31.69 -13.54 46.00
N ALA A 130 -31.06 -13.71 47.15
CA ALA A 130 -31.42 -14.70 48.15
C ALA A 130 -32.79 -14.34 48.75
N SER A 131 -33.74 -15.27 48.71
CA SER A 131 -34.79 -15.52 49.71
C SER A 131 -35.52 -16.82 49.35
#